data_AF-A0A5N5QLX7-F1
#
_entry.id   AF-A0A5N5QLX7-F1
#
_cell.length_a   1.000
_cell.length_b   1.000
_cell.length_c   1.000
_cell.angle_alpha   90.00
_cell.angle_beta   90.00
_cell.angle_gamma   90.00
#
_symmetry.space_group_name_H-M   'P 1'
#
loop_
_entity.id
_entity.type
_entity.pdbx_description
1 polymer ?
#
loop_
_entity_poly.entity_id
_entity_poly.type
_entity_poly.pdbx_seq_one_letter_code
_entity_poly.pdbx_strand_id
1 'polypeptide(L)'
;MASESTFTFETDVTLVSNLQLVFSKDNPSNTVLTPINGSGPCYSAAAKTRDGKDMITTYRKSEEPTDDWENKPIIASLQWREFFSDKISFAGKSPSSTSSVFKKRILSTTVSFSDDQGRKYEWRGFGPGLQMVLFEKGGKGGIAEFKRSRLDHATQTLSPAILTLDPRATEIIDLVVISFLVLEKDRRIDDTSTSNKADALTLSNIGVGNVLNNDNVRGHGV
;
A
#
# COMPACT_ATOMS: atom_id res chain seq x y z
N MET A 1 -68.56 11.87 3.32
CA MET A 1 -67.62 11.36 2.31
C MET A 1 -66.26 11.94 2.65
N ALA A 2 -65.39 11.14 3.26
CA ALA A 2 -64.02 11.52 3.57
C ALA A 2 -63.11 10.74 2.63
N SER A 3 -62.35 11.45 1.80
CA SER A 3 -61.36 10.89 0.89
C SER A 3 -60.03 10.75 1.63
N GLU A 4 -59.60 9.51 1.85
CA GLU A 4 -58.26 9.21 2.35
C GLU A 4 -57.24 9.36 1.22
N SER A 5 -56.34 10.32 1.38
CA SER A 5 -55.24 10.58 0.44
C SER A 5 -54.05 9.71 0.84
N THR A 6 -53.83 8.62 0.10
CA THR A 6 -52.67 7.75 0.27
C THR A 6 -51.41 8.44 -0.26
N PHE A 7 -50.49 8.80 0.63
CA PHE A 7 -49.21 9.41 0.29
C PHE A 7 -48.15 8.30 0.15
N THR A 8 -47.80 7.95 -1.08
CA THR A 8 -46.73 6.99 -1.40
C THR A 8 -45.39 7.70 -1.34
N PHE A 9 -44.54 7.36 -0.37
CA PHE A 9 -43.15 7.78 -0.36
C PHE A 9 -42.36 6.90 -1.34
N GLU A 10 -42.01 7.44 -2.50
CA GLU A 10 -40.96 6.89 -3.36
C GLU A 10 -39.61 7.15 -2.69
N THR A 11 -39.04 6.13 -2.06
CA THR A 11 -37.68 6.19 -1.54
C THR A 11 -36.72 6.08 -2.71
N ASP A 12 -36.23 7.21 -3.20
CA ASP A 12 -35.19 7.27 -4.22
C ASP A 12 -33.89 6.72 -3.62
N VAL A 13 -33.58 5.45 -3.89
CA VAL A 13 -32.37 4.78 -3.39
C VAL A 13 -31.18 5.35 -4.14
N THR A 14 -30.60 6.42 -3.60
CA THR A 14 -29.35 6.99 -4.12
C THR A 14 -28.25 5.94 -3.96
N LEU A 15 -27.87 5.29 -5.06
CA LEU A 15 -26.76 4.35 -5.10
C LEU A 15 -25.46 5.11 -4.78
N VAL A 16 -24.99 5.00 -3.55
CA VAL A 16 -23.73 5.61 -3.14
C VAL A 16 -22.60 4.85 -3.84
N SER A 17 -21.92 5.52 -4.78
CA SER A 17 -20.84 4.92 -5.56
C SER A 17 -19.57 4.75 -4.72
N ASN A 18 -18.83 3.67 -4.95
CA ASN A 18 -17.50 3.47 -4.37
C ASN A 18 -16.52 4.55 -4.84
N LEU A 19 -15.63 4.98 -3.95
CA LEU A 19 -14.50 5.83 -4.31
C LEU A 19 -13.36 4.96 -4.84
N GLN A 20 -12.79 5.31 -5.99
CA GLN A 20 -11.63 4.62 -6.55
C GLN A 20 -10.46 5.58 -6.67
N LEU A 21 -9.37 5.26 -5.99
CA LEU A 21 -8.12 5.99 -6.01
C LEU A 21 -7.12 5.28 -6.94
N VAL A 22 -6.75 5.95 -8.02
CA VAL A 22 -5.81 5.46 -9.03
C VAL A 22 -4.41 5.92 -8.69
N PHE A 23 -3.46 4.99 -8.75
CA PHE A 23 -2.06 5.26 -8.46
C PHE A 23 -1.35 5.77 -9.70
N SER A 24 -0.61 6.87 -9.59
CA SER A 24 0.25 7.37 -10.67
C SER A 24 1.44 6.45 -10.95
N LYS A 25 1.88 5.70 -9.93
CA LYS A 25 2.93 4.67 -10.04
C LYS A 25 2.57 3.45 -9.20
N ASP A 26 2.97 2.28 -9.68
CA ASP A 26 2.77 1.03 -8.96
C ASP A 26 3.54 0.97 -7.62
N ASN A 27 4.69 1.66 -7.51
CA ASN A 27 5.45 1.76 -6.27
C ASN A 27 4.73 2.66 -5.23
N PRO A 28 4.39 2.15 -4.03
CA PRO A 28 3.62 2.89 -3.02
C PRO A 28 4.40 4.03 -2.33
N SER A 29 5.73 4.08 -2.43
CA SER A 29 6.54 5.05 -1.66
C SER A 29 6.80 6.38 -2.37
N ASN A 30 6.46 6.49 -3.66
CA ASN A 30 6.67 7.68 -4.49
C ASN A 30 5.54 7.82 -5.52
N THR A 31 4.30 7.89 -5.03
CA THR A 31 3.09 7.82 -5.85
C THR A 31 2.08 8.87 -5.42
N VAL A 32 1.16 9.18 -6.34
CA VAL A 32 0.02 10.05 -6.11
C VAL A 32 -1.23 9.22 -6.36
N LEU A 33 -2.21 9.35 -5.47
CA LEU A 33 -3.50 8.68 -5.56
C LEU A 33 -4.53 9.74 -5.93
N THR A 34 -5.18 9.58 -7.07
CA THR A 34 -6.23 10.51 -7.55
C THR A 34 -7.57 9.78 -7.72
N PRO A 35 -8.70 10.44 -7.42
CA PRO A 35 -10.01 9.86 -7.67
C PRO A 35 -10.27 9.67 -9.17
N ILE A 36 -10.74 8.50 -9.57
CA ILE A 36 -11.01 8.21 -10.99
C ILE A 36 -12.10 9.12 -11.59
N ASN A 37 -13.09 9.51 -10.78
CA ASN A 37 -14.22 10.33 -11.20
C ASN A 37 -13.96 11.83 -11.00
N GLY A 38 -12.74 12.22 -10.62
CA GLY A 38 -12.37 13.62 -10.34
C GLY A 38 -12.95 14.21 -9.06
N SER A 39 -13.87 13.52 -8.38
CA SER A 39 -14.44 13.94 -7.10
C SER A 39 -13.85 13.11 -5.94
N GLY A 40 -13.39 13.81 -4.90
CA GLY A 40 -12.82 13.23 -3.69
C GLY A 40 -11.37 13.64 -3.43
N PRO A 41 -10.82 13.25 -2.27
CA PRO A 41 -9.47 13.67 -1.88
C PRO A 41 -8.39 12.96 -2.71
N CYS A 42 -7.31 13.70 -2.96
CA CYS A 42 -6.07 13.21 -3.52
C CYS A 42 -5.03 13.02 -2.41
N TYR A 43 -4.14 12.04 -2.60
CA TYR A 43 -3.05 11.77 -1.66
C TYR A 43 -1.70 11.71 -2.38
N SER A 44 -0.63 12.07 -1.69
CA SER A 44 0.73 11.80 -2.14
C SER A 44 1.52 11.07 -1.08
N ALA A 45 2.41 10.17 -1.54
CA ALA A 45 3.44 9.54 -0.76
C ALA A 45 4.78 9.88 -1.40
N ALA A 46 5.67 10.52 -0.65
CA ALA A 46 7.00 10.90 -1.13
C ALA A 46 8.07 10.51 -0.12
N ALA A 47 8.97 9.62 -0.52
CA ALA A 47 10.13 9.20 0.26
C ALA A 47 11.34 10.11 -0.02
N LYS A 48 11.94 10.67 1.03
CA LYS A 48 13.12 11.54 0.94
C LYS A 48 14.09 11.20 2.06
N THR A 49 15.38 11.31 1.75
CA THR A 49 16.45 11.25 2.77
C THR A 49 16.48 12.56 3.54
N ARG A 50 16.40 12.48 4.86
CA ARG A 50 16.55 13.59 5.81
C ARG A 50 17.94 13.52 6.43
N ASP A 51 18.62 14.67 6.46
CA ASP A 51 19.92 14.86 7.11
C ASP A 51 20.99 13.83 6.64
N GLY A 52 20.86 13.33 5.41
CA GLY A 52 21.77 12.36 4.80
C GLY A 52 21.74 10.95 5.39
N LYS A 53 20.87 10.67 6.39
CA LYS A 53 20.90 9.42 7.14
C LYS A 53 19.56 8.70 7.20
N ASP A 54 18.48 9.44 7.44
CA ASP A 54 17.17 8.83 7.72
C ASP A 54 16.27 8.93 6.48
N MET A 55 15.76 7.80 5.99
CA MET A 55 14.71 7.82 4.96
C MET A 55 13.35 8.08 5.62
N ILE A 56 12.62 9.08 5.13
CA ILE A 56 11.28 9.42 5.61
C ILE A 56 10.31 9.49 4.44
N THR A 57 9.21 8.75 4.53
CA THR A 57 8.05 8.94 3.66
C THR A 57 7.08 9.92 4.31
N THR A 58 6.71 10.97 3.59
CA THR A 58 5.64 11.89 4.00
C THR A 58 4.37 11.57 3.23
N TYR A 59 3.23 11.59 3.93
CA TYR A 59 1.91 11.40 3.34
C TYR A 59 1.14 12.70 3.46
N ARG A 60 0.64 13.20 2.33
CA ARG A 60 -0.10 14.46 2.26
C ARG A 60 -1.46 14.28 1.62
N LYS A 61 -2.38 15.19 1.95
CA LYS A 61 -3.76 15.19 1.45
C LYS A 61 -4.09 16.52 0.78
N SER A 62 -4.84 16.46 -0.30
CA SER A 62 -5.44 17.63 -0.96
C SER A 62 -6.88 17.30 -1.32
N GLU A 63 -7.80 18.25 -1.20
CA GLU A 63 -9.21 18.05 -1.60
C GLU A 63 -9.37 18.01 -3.13
N GLU A 64 -8.40 18.55 -3.87
CA GLU A 64 -8.36 18.56 -5.33
C GLU A 64 -7.00 18.10 -5.85
N PRO A 65 -6.91 17.60 -7.09
CA PRO A 65 -5.64 17.33 -7.76
C PRO A 65 -4.72 18.56 -7.74
N THR A 66 -3.44 18.35 -7.46
CA THR A 66 -2.45 19.43 -7.36
C THR A 66 -1.07 18.92 -7.74
N ASP A 67 -0.23 19.83 -8.22
CA ASP A 67 1.22 19.59 -8.39
C ASP A 67 2.03 20.14 -7.21
N ASP A 68 1.44 21.05 -6.41
CA ASP A 68 2.09 21.70 -5.27
C ASP A 68 1.91 20.90 -3.98
N TRP A 69 2.45 19.69 -3.98
CA TRP A 69 2.33 18.78 -2.83
C TRP A 69 3.05 19.28 -1.59
N GLU A 70 4.14 20.06 -1.72
CA GLU A 70 4.93 20.48 -0.56
C GLU A 70 4.16 21.43 0.38
N ASN A 71 3.24 22.21 -0.16
CA ASN A 71 2.38 23.12 0.60
C ASN A 71 1.09 22.46 1.13
N LYS A 72 0.83 21.18 0.81
CA LYS A 72 -0.35 20.45 1.32
C LYS A 72 -0.12 19.90 2.73
N PRO A 73 -1.15 19.79 3.58
CA PRO A 73 -0.98 19.29 4.95
C PRO A 73 -0.40 17.86 4.98
N ILE A 74 0.55 17.63 5.90
CA ILE A 74 1.07 16.30 6.20
C ILE A 74 0.07 15.59 7.13
N ILE A 75 -0.51 14.50 6.65
CA ILE A 75 -1.45 13.68 7.42
C ILE A 75 -0.74 12.51 8.12
N ALA A 76 0.42 12.09 7.64
CA ALA A 76 1.28 11.14 8.34
C ALA A 76 2.74 11.22 7.85
N SER A 77 3.65 10.65 8.64
CA SER A 77 5.03 10.40 8.24
C SER A 77 5.48 9.02 8.71
N LEU A 78 6.33 8.39 7.90
CA LEU A 78 6.94 7.09 8.17
C LEU A 78 8.45 7.23 8.14
N GLN A 79 9.10 7.08 9.29
CA GLN A 79 10.55 7.01 9.41
C GLN A 79 11.00 5.56 9.26
N TRP A 80 11.83 5.32 8.25
CA TRP A 80 12.34 4.00 7.92
C TRP A 80 13.48 3.66 8.89
N ARG A 81 13.53 2.42 9.38
CA ARG A 81 14.57 1.96 10.29
C ARG A 81 15.19 0.66 9.77
N GLU A 82 16.52 0.57 9.81
CA GLU A 82 17.25 -0.61 9.30
C GLU A 82 17.09 -1.84 10.22
N PHE A 83 17.18 -1.64 11.53
CA PHE A 83 17.23 -2.74 12.51
C PHE A 83 15.95 -2.93 13.33
N PHE A 84 15.01 -1.98 13.25
CA PHE A 84 13.78 -1.99 14.04
C PHE A 84 12.58 -1.79 13.12
N SER A 85 11.38 -2.15 13.56
CA SER A 85 10.12 -1.81 12.85
C SER A 85 10.09 -0.32 12.51
N ASP A 86 9.53 0.14 11.40
CA ASP A 86 9.47 1.58 11.12
C ASP A 86 8.71 2.38 12.21
N LYS A 87 8.87 3.71 12.24
CA LYS A 87 8.05 4.59 13.09
C LYS A 87 7.07 5.38 12.25
N ILE A 88 5.80 5.34 12.62
CA ILE A 88 4.73 6.12 12.00
C ILE A 88 4.20 7.19 12.94
N SER A 89 4.00 8.40 12.43
CA SER A 89 3.31 9.49 13.10
C SER A 89 2.08 9.88 12.27
N PHE A 90 0.93 10.06 12.92
CA PHE A 90 -0.32 10.51 12.28
C PHE A 90 -0.62 11.94 12.72
N ALA A 91 -0.83 12.86 11.78
CA ALA A 91 -1.26 14.24 12.02
C ALA A 91 -0.52 14.95 13.17
N GLY A 92 0.80 14.80 13.23
CA GLY A 92 1.65 15.42 14.26
C GLY A 92 1.64 14.72 15.64
N LYS A 93 0.93 13.60 15.80
CA LYS A 93 0.99 12.77 17.01
C LYS A 93 2.39 12.17 17.21
N SER A 94 2.73 11.82 18.44
CA SER A 94 4.01 11.17 18.76
C SER A 94 4.24 9.91 17.91
N PRO A 95 5.44 9.72 17.35
CA PRO A 95 5.74 8.54 16.54
C PRO A 95 5.54 7.24 17.32
N SER A 96 4.87 6.27 16.70
CA SER A 96 4.64 4.92 17.21
C SER A 96 5.30 3.88 16.30
N SER A 97 5.66 2.71 16.83
CA SER A 97 6.21 1.65 15.98
C SER A 97 5.12 1.13 15.03
N THR A 98 5.46 0.85 13.77
CA THR A 98 4.48 0.26 12.84
C THR A 98 3.95 -1.07 13.36
N SER A 99 4.77 -1.89 14.01
CA SER A 99 4.35 -3.15 14.63
C SER A 99 3.38 -2.99 15.80
N SER A 100 3.39 -1.84 16.50
CA SER A 100 2.43 -1.57 17.58
C SER A 100 1.09 -1.06 17.06
N VAL A 101 1.11 -0.30 15.96
CA VAL A 101 -0.08 0.25 15.29
C VAL A 101 -0.76 -0.83 14.44
N PHE A 102 0.03 -1.54 13.64
CA PHE A 102 -0.39 -2.55 12.67
C PHE A 102 0.01 -3.94 13.17
N LYS A 103 -0.89 -4.57 13.92
CA LYS A 103 -0.66 -5.84 14.59
C LYS A 103 -0.78 -6.99 13.60
N LYS A 104 0.36 -7.46 13.07
CA LYS A 104 0.44 -8.68 12.28
C LYS A 104 0.24 -9.90 13.17
N ARG A 105 -0.64 -10.81 12.79
CA ARG A 105 -0.79 -12.10 13.48
C ARG A 105 0.31 -13.07 13.00
N ILE A 106 0.90 -13.80 13.94
CA ILE A 106 1.92 -14.82 13.63
C ILE A 106 1.32 -15.86 12.66
N LEU A 107 2.07 -16.22 11.61
CA LEU A 107 1.66 -17.17 10.56
C LEU A 107 0.38 -16.79 9.79
N SER A 108 -0.04 -15.52 9.85
CA SER A 108 -1.22 -15.03 9.14
C SER A 108 -0.87 -13.93 8.15
N THR A 109 -1.62 -13.87 7.06
CA THR A 109 -1.64 -12.75 6.11
C THR A 109 -2.61 -11.65 6.54
N THR A 110 -2.90 -11.58 7.85
CA THR A 110 -3.82 -10.61 8.44
C THR A 110 -3.08 -9.62 9.32
N VAL A 111 -3.37 -8.34 9.12
CA VAL A 111 -2.87 -7.23 9.91
C VAL A 111 -4.06 -6.46 10.48
N SER A 112 -4.09 -6.29 11.80
CA SER A 112 -5.16 -5.59 12.49
C SER A 112 -4.73 -4.21 12.98
N PHE A 113 -5.64 -3.23 12.96
CA PHE A 113 -5.45 -1.93 13.58
C PHE A 113 -6.77 -1.40 14.14
N SER A 114 -6.72 -0.23 14.78
CA SER A 114 -7.91 0.45 15.28
C SER A 114 -7.86 1.93 14.95
N ASP A 115 -9.03 2.54 14.76
CA ASP A 115 -9.14 3.99 14.67
C ASP A 115 -9.14 4.65 16.05
N ASP A 116 -9.34 5.96 16.09
CA ASP A 116 -9.41 6.76 17.32
C ASP A 116 -10.69 6.51 18.13
N GLN A 117 -11.76 5.99 17.50
CA GLN A 117 -12.99 5.54 18.16
C GLN A 117 -12.89 4.11 18.71
N GLY A 118 -11.76 3.42 18.48
CA GLY A 118 -11.55 2.04 18.93
C GLY A 118 -12.23 0.98 18.05
N ARG A 119 -12.79 1.37 16.90
CA ARG A 119 -13.28 0.42 15.88
C ARG A 119 -12.10 -0.36 15.33
N LYS A 120 -12.29 -1.65 15.09
CA LYS A 120 -11.22 -2.58 14.72
C LYS A 120 -11.32 -2.95 13.26
N TYR A 121 -10.19 -2.93 12.58
CA TYR A 121 -10.09 -3.24 11.15
C TYR A 121 -9.01 -4.28 10.90
N GLU A 122 -9.16 -5.05 9.83
CA GLU A 122 -8.26 -6.12 9.43
C GLU A 122 -7.98 -6.06 7.93
N TRP A 123 -6.73 -5.77 7.55
CA TRP A 123 -6.24 -6.05 6.21
C TRP A 123 -5.96 -7.54 6.10
N ARG A 124 -6.64 -8.22 5.18
CA ARG A 124 -6.40 -9.62 4.83
C ARG A 124 -5.69 -9.70 3.48
N GLY A 125 -4.96 -10.78 3.24
CA GLY A 125 -4.17 -10.94 2.01
C GLY A 125 -2.87 -10.13 2.02
N PHE A 126 -2.35 -9.79 3.21
CA PHE A 126 -1.02 -9.24 3.41
C PHE A 126 0.04 -10.36 3.25
N GLY A 127 0.19 -10.86 2.02
CA GLY A 127 1.17 -11.86 1.64
C GLY A 127 1.53 -11.76 0.15
N PRO A 128 2.62 -12.39 -0.27
CA PRO A 128 3.06 -12.39 -1.67
C PRO A 128 1.96 -12.91 -2.60
N GLY A 129 1.72 -12.23 -3.72
CA GLY A 129 0.72 -12.62 -4.73
C GLY A 129 -0.75 -12.54 -4.29
N LEU A 130 -1.04 -12.21 -3.03
CA LEU A 130 -2.42 -12.09 -2.53
C LEU A 130 -2.99 -10.69 -2.75
N GLN A 131 -4.30 -10.63 -2.85
CA GLN A 131 -5.02 -9.36 -2.95
C GLN A 131 -5.34 -8.83 -1.55
N MET A 132 -5.00 -7.56 -1.31
CA MET A 132 -5.20 -6.95 0.01
C MET A 132 -6.61 -6.35 0.12
N VAL A 133 -7.38 -6.81 1.10
CA VAL A 133 -8.78 -6.39 1.32
C VAL A 133 -8.97 -6.03 2.79
N LEU A 134 -9.53 -4.86 3.05
CA LEU A 134 -9.82 -4.35 4.39
C LEU A 134 -11.21 -4.78 4.83
N PHE A 135 -11.33 -5.28 6.05
CA PHE A 135 -12.59 -5.58 6.70
C PHE A 135 -12.71 -4.80 8.01
N GLU A 136 -13.91 -4.33 8.32
CA GLU A 136 -14.27 -4.04 9.70
C GLU A 136 -14.43 -5.35 10.48
N LYS A 137 -13.90 -5.42 11.69
CA LYS A 137 -13.93 -6.65 12.49
C LYS A 137 -15.36 -7.01 12.87
N GLY A 138 -15.84 -8.16 12.37
CA GLY A 138 -17.22 -8.61 12.54
C GLY A 138 -18.16 -8.20 11.40
N GLY A 139 -17.68 -7.36 10.47
CA GLY A 139 -18.40 -7.01 9.25
C GLY A 139 -18.47 -8.17 8.25
N LYS A 140 -19.53 -8.19 7.43
CA LYS A 140 -19.80 -9.25 6.44
C LYS A 140 -19.05 -9.09 5.12
N GLY A 141 -18.57 -7.89 4.80
CA GLY A 141 -17.95 -7.58 3.52
C GLY A 141 -16.75 -6.66 3.65
N GLY A 142 -15.85 -6.72 2.66
CA GLY A 142 -14.73 -5.80 2.56
C GLY A 142 -15.21 -4.36 2.41
N ILE A 143 -14.45 -3.42 2.96
CA ILE A 143 -14.71 -1.97 2.89
C ILE A 143 -13.65 -1.24 2.07
N ALA A 144 -12.51 -1.89 1.80
CA ALA A 144 -11.53 -1.40 0.83
C ALA A 144 -10.80 -2.58 0.17
N GLU A 145 -10.41 -2.42 -1.08
CA GLU A 145 -9.77 -3.46 -1.89
C GLU A 145 -8.69 -2.83 -2.76
N PHE A 146 -7.49 -3.41 -2.75
CA PHE A 146 -6.41 -3.01 -3.64
C PHE A 146 -6.28 -3.98 -4.82
N LYS A 147 -6.12 -3.42 -6.02
CA LYS A 147 -5.77 -4.15 -7.25
C LYS A 147 -4.42 -3.62 -7.74
N ARG A 148 -3.43 -4.52 -7.85
CA ARG A 148 -2.12 -4.19 -8.44
C ARG A 148 -2.26 -3.84 -9.92
N SER A 149 -1.30 -3.06 -10.43
CA SER A 149 -1.20 -2.85 -11.88
C SER A 149 -0.98 -4.18 -12.59
N ARG A 150 -1.55 -4.31 -13.79
CA ARG A 150 -1.46 -5.55 -14.57
C ARG A 150 -1.28 -5.20 -16.04
N LEU A 151 -0.26 -5.80 -16.67
CA LEU A 151 -0.11 -5.75 -18.12
C LEU A 151 -1.14 -6.68 -18.74
N ASP A 152 -2.03 -6.13 -19.56
CA ASP A 152 -2.85 -6.93 -20.45
C ASP A 152 -1.99 -7.39 -21.64
N HIS A 153 -1.72 -8.68 -21.72
CA HIS A 153 -0.89 -9.26 -22.78
C HIS A 153 -1.55 -9.22 -24.16
N ALA A 154 -2.88 -9.15 -24.23
CA ALA A 154 -3.59 -9.09 -25.51
C ALA A 154 -3.47 -7.68 -26.12
N THR A 155 -3.66 -6.65 -25.30
CA THR A 155 -3.65 -5.24 -25.75
C THR A 155 -2.31 -4.54 -25.53
N GLN A 156 -1.36 -5.19 -24.87
CA GLN A 156 -0.09 -4.61 -24.39
C GLN A 156 -0.30 -3.33 -23.56
N THR A 157 -1.47 -3.19 -22.92
CA THR A 157 -1.83 -2.01 -22.14
C THR A 157 -1.69 -2.30 -20.65
N LEU A 158 -1.02 -1.40 -19.93
CA LEU A 158 -0.87 -1.50 -18.48
C LEU A 158 -2.11 -0.93 -17.79
N SER A 159 -2.90 -1.78 -17.15
CA SER A 159 -3.96 -1.34 -16.24
C SER A 159 -3.33 -0.77 -14.98
N PRO A 160 -3.71 0.44 -14.52
CA PRO A 160 -3.11 1.06 -13.35
C PRO A 160 -3.49 0.32 -12.06
N ALA A 161 -2.72 0.53 -11.00
CA ALA A 161 -3.09 0.05 -9.67
C ALA A 161 -4.21 0.94 -9.09
N ILE A 162 -5.19 0.31 -8.42
CA ILE A 162 -6.40 0.98 -7.91
C ILE A 162 -6.68 0.53 -6.48
N LEU A 163 -6.94 1.49 -5.60
CA LEU A 163 -7.54 1.25 -4.28
C LEU A 163 -9.01 1.67 -4.32
N THR A 164 -9.91 0.70 -4.20
CA THR A 164 -11.37 0.92 -4.17
C THR A 164 -11.83 0.96 -2.71
N LEU A 165 -12.65 1.96 -2.36
CA LEU A 165 -13.21 2.17 -1.03
C LEU A 165 -14.73 2.15 -1.12
N ASP A 166 -15.33 1.32 -0.28
CA ASP A 166 -16.77 1.32 0.01
C ASP A 166 -17.15 2.61 0.75
N PRO A 167 -18.39 3.12 0.61
CA PRO A 167 -18.87 4.27 1.37
C PRO A 167 -18.60 4.17 2.89
N ARG A 168 -18.63 2.97 3.48
CA ARG A 168 -18.31 2.78 4.90
C ARG A 168 -16.85 3.13 5.26
N ALA A 169 -15.93 3.03 4.30
CA ALA A 169 -14.53 3.36 4.50
C ALA A 169 -14.24 4.87 4.39
N THR A 170 -15.17 5.68 3.89
CA THR A 170 -14.92 7.12 3.70
C THR A 170 -14.74 7.85 5.03
N GLU A 171 -15.37 7.38 6.10
CA GLU A 171 -15.22 7.93 7.46
C GLU A 171 -13.78 7.81 8.00
N ILE A 172 -13.02 6.83 7.51
CA ILE A 172 -11.64 6.55 7.94
C ILE A 172 -10.65 6.58 6.77
N ILE A 173 -10.99 7.30 5.70
CA ILE A 173 -10.25 7.25 4.43
C ILE A 173 -8.75 7.50 4.58
N ASP A 174 -8.36 8.49 5.38
CA ASP A 174 -6.95 8.82 5.60
C ASP A 174 -6.22 7.64 6.24
N LEU A 175 -6.84 6.98 7.22
CA LEU A 175 -6.29 5.80 7.89
C LEU A 175 -6.24 4.60 6.95
N VAL A 176 -7.24 4.40 6.08
CA VAL A 176 -7.23 3.35 5.05
C VAL A 176 -6.07 3.55 4.09
N VAL A 177 -5.92 4.75 3.53
CA VAL A 177 -4.85 5.07 2.57
C VAL A 177 -3.48 4.91 3.21
N ILE A 178 -3.26 5.50 4.40
CA ILE A 178 -1.95 5.42 5.07
C ILE A 178 -1.63 3.98 5.46
N SER A 179 -2.57 3.25 6.07
CA SER A 179 -2.33 1.84 6.45
C SER A 179 -2.04 0.97 5.23
N PHE A 180 -2.77 1.16 4.13
CA PHE A 180 -2.49 0.48 2.86
C PHE A 180 -1.06 0.76 2.38
N LEU A 181 -0.66 2.03 2.29
CA LEU A 181 0.65 2.42 1.73
C LEU A 181 1.82 1.90 2.58
N VAL A 182 1.69 1.95 3.91
CA VAL A 182 2.69 1.43 4.84
C VAL A 182 2.85 -0.07 4.68
N LEU A 183 1.73 -0.81 4.65
CA LEU A 183 1.77 -2.26 4.50
C LEU A 183 2.28 -2.67 3.10
N GLU A 184 1.82 -2.02 2.03
CA GLU A 184 2.29 -2.34 0.68
C GLU A 184 3.79 -2.09 0.51
N LYS A 185 4.36 -1.07 1.18
CA LYS A 185 5.81 -0.87 1.25
C LYS A 185 6.50 -2.08 1.87
N ASP A 186 6.10 -2.48 3.07
CA ASP A 186 6.69 -3.63 3.78
C ASP A 186 6.59 -4.90 2.95
N ARG A 187 5.43 -5.14 2.32
CA ARG A 187 5.21 -6.29 1.44
C ARG A 187 6.19 -6.32 0.27
N ARG A 188 6.46 -5.19 -0.37
CA ARG A 188 7.39 -5.14 -1.51
C ARG A 188 8.84 -5.36 -1.12
N ILE A 189 9.23 -4.93 0.08
CA ILE A 189 10.55 -5.22 0.64
C ILE A 189 10.70 -6.73 0.88
N ASP A 190 9.67 -7.35 1.47
CA ASP A 190 9.64 -8.80 1.70
C ASP A 190 9.68 -9.59 0.37
N ASP A 191 8.86 -9.21 -0.61
CA ASP A 191 8.85 -9.82 -1.96
C ASP A 191 10.26 -9.75 -2.62
N THR A 192 10.93 -8.59 -2.55
CA THR A 192 12.28 -8.44 -3.10
C THR A 192 13.31 -9.32 -2.37
N SER A 193 13.21 -9.40 -1.03
CA SER A 193 14.13 -10.21 -0.24
C SER A 193 14.00 -11.72 -0.49
N THR A 194 12.78 -12.19 -0.80
CA THR A 194 12.53 -13.60 -1.10
C THR A 194 12.98 -13.99 -2.49
N SER A 195 12.82 -13.12 -3.50
CA SER A 195 13.38 -13.34 -4.84
C SER A 195 14.90 -13.49 -4.80
N ASN A 196 15.59 -12.59 -4.10
CA ASN A 196 17.05 -12.64 -3.98
C ASN A 196 17.53 -13.93 -3.28
N LYS A 197 16.78 -14.45 -2.31
CA LYS A 197 17.10 -15.73 -1.64
C LYS A 197 16.89 -16.93 -2.56
N ALA A 198 15.83 -16.93 -3.38
CA ALA A 198 15.59 -17.98 -4.35
C ALA A 198 16.71 -18.03 -5.40
N ASP A 199 17.14 -16.88 -5.90
CA ASP A 199 18.24 -16.77 -6.87
C ASP A 199 19.59 -17.21 -6.28
N ALA A 200 19.86 -16.91 -5.01
CA ALA A 200 21.06 -17.39 -4.33
C ALA A 200 21.08 -18.93 -4.18
N LEU A 201 19.91 -19.55 -4.00
CA LEU A 201 19.77 -21.00 -3.87
C LEU A 201 19.79 -21.74 -5.22
N THR A 202 19.34 -21.12 -6.31
CA THR A 202 19.44 -21.71 -7.66
C THR A 202 20.88 -21.71 -8.17
N LEU A 203 21.69 -20.71 -7.79
CA LEU A 203 23.12 -20.64 -8.15
C LEU A 203 24.00 -21.59 -7.35
N SER A 204 23.57 -22.07 -6.18
CA SER A 204 24.35 -22.99 -5.34
C SER A 204 24.14 -24.48 -5.67
N ASN A 205 23.24 -24.80 -6.61
CA ASN A 205 22.97 -26.18 -7.06
C ASN A 205 23.48 -26.51 -8.48
N ILE A 206 24.16 -25.59 -9.16
CA ILE A 206 24.95 -25.88 -10.36
C ILE A 206 26.40 -26.12 -9.93
N GLY A 207 26.60 -27.26 -9.26
CA GLY A 207 27.90 -27.83 -8.97
C GLY A 207 28.08 -29.12 -9.77
N VAL A 208 28.54 -29.02 -11.02
CA VAL A 208 29.14 -30.11 -11.83
C VAL A 208 30.03 -29.40 -12.86
N GLY A 209 31.33 -29.62 -13.05
CA GLY A 209 32.34 -30.53 -12.53
C GLY A 209 33.65 -30.24 -13.28
N ASN A 210 34.78 -30.70 -12.72
CA ASN A 210 36.17 -30.66 -13.23
C ASN A 210 36.39 -30.55 -14.75
N VAL A 211 37.34 -29.69 -15.15
CA VAL A 211 38.38 -30.08 -16.13
C VAL A 211 39.75 -29.61 -15.62
N LEU A 212 40.64 -30.59 -15.55
CA LEU A 212 42.05 -30.53 -15.18
C LEU A 212 42.92 -29.87 -16.26
N ASN A 213 44.15 -29.56 -15.82
CA ASN A 213 45.39 -29.57 -16.58
C ASN A 213 45.83 -28.34 -17.38
N ASN A 214 46.96 -27.83 -16.87
CA ASN A 214 48.26 -27.75 -17.53
C ASN A 214 48.77 -26.37 -17.94
N ASP A 215 49.96 -26.11 -17.39
CA ASP A 215 51.14 -25.54 -18.03
C ASP A 215 51.06 -24.08 -18.50
N ASN A 216 52.09 -23.25 -18.51
CA ASN A 216 53.47 -23.19 -18.02
C ASN A 216 53.98 -21.86 -18.65
N VAL A 217 55.20 -21.45 -18.31
CA VAL A 217 56.08 -20.55 -19.10
C VAL A 217 55.97 -19.04 -18.81
N ARG A 218 56.84 -18.62 -17.87
CA ARG A 218 57.88 -17.58 -18.03
C ARG A 218 57.85 -16.72 -19.31
N GLY A 219 57.95 -15.40 -19.13
CA GLY A 219 58.44 -14.52 -20.18
C GLY A 219 58.74 -13.11 -19.67
N HIS A 220 60.02 -12.84 -19.37
CA HIS A 220 60.58 -11.49 -19.27
C HIS A 220 60.43 -10.73 -20.60
N GLY A 221 60.32 -9.41 -20.55
CA GLY A 221 60.49 -8.56 -21.72
C GLY A 221 60.32 -7.07 -21.44
N VAL A 222 61.41 -6.47 -20.93
CA VAL A 222 61.88 -5.06 -20.98
C VAL A 222 60.88 -3.94 -20.71
#